data_AF-A0A352Z4P2-F1
#
_entry.id   AF-A0A352Z4P2-F1
#
_cell.length_a   1.000
_cell.length_b   1.000
_cell.length_c   1.000
_cell.angle_alpha   90.00
_cell.angle_beta   90.00
_cell.angle_gamma   90.00
#
_symmetry.space_group_name_H-M   'P 1'
#
loop_
_entity.id
_entity.type
_entity.pdbx_description
1 polymer ?
#
loop_
_entity_poly.entity_id
_entity_poly.type
_entity_poly.pdbx_seq_one_letter_code
_entity_poly.pdbx_strand_id
1 'polypeptide(L)'
;MKTPIVTVLMSVYNGEKYLRRAIDSILNQTFTDFEFLIIDDGSTDTTTWHILTEYAARDTRVLLIRNEKNIGLAKSLNKGLAVARGKYIARMDADDISLPDRFSTQIEIMETNRVDVCGTAVQIIDSDSNIIGIIGPKEIVDSDLPASILDESTCLLHPTVMMIRSALEEVGGYKPYIRYAQDFDLWARMFLAGKKAIVIPIPLVQYRQHPSQISTALREDQAHYVSIVIKEYISSLLSNRATEHVSSLVDFFLFSNPHSVKKRIPDITLSQIYSLRRAFHERFIHINNSLIGFDKRVARSALFLLRDSDYGLKWKIRMMFAYLFTNLSICYQRGSFTGIFAVFL
;
A
#
# COMPACT_ATOMS: atom_id res chain seq x y z
N MET A 1 -0.87 -34.57 1.87
CA MET A 1 0.13 -33.77 2.62
C MET A 1 -0.58 -33.07 3.76
N LYS A 2 0.14 -32.70 4.83
CA LYS A 2 -0.40 -31.84 5.90
C LYS A 2 -0.68 -30.44 5.34
N THR A 3 -1.71 -29.76 5.83
CA THR A 3 -1.91 -28.32 5.59
C THR A 3 -0.82 -27.54 6.32
N PRO A 4 -0.01 -26.70 5.65
CA PRO A 4 0.99 -25.87 6.31
C PRO A 4 0.31 -24.73 7.10
N ILE A 5 1.06 -24.05 7.97
CA ILE A 5 0.58 -22.86 8.68
C ILE A 5 0.73 -21.61 7.82
N VAL A 6 1.85 -21.48 7.10
CA VAL A 6 2.13 -20.34 6.20
C VAL A 6 2.18 -20.81 4.75
N THR A 7 1.57 -20.04 3.85
CA THR A 7 1.87 -20.04 2.42
C THR A 7 2.69 -18.80 2.11
N VAL A 8 3.93 -18.99 1.66
CA VAL A 8 4.74 -17.90 1.11
C VAL A 8 4.34 -17.70 -0.35
N LEU A 9 4.09 -16.45 -0.75
CA LEU A 9 3.59 -16.09 -2.07
C LEU A 9 4.53 -15.09 -2.75
N MET A 10 5.22 -15.56 -3.80
CA MET A 10 6.11 -14.76 -4.63
C MET A 10 5.65 -14.82 -6.09
N SER A 11 5.75 -13.70 -6.80
CA SER A 11 5.66 -13.67 -8.27
C SER A 11 6.99 -13.16 -8.80
N VAL A 12 7.49 -13.75 -9.89
CA VAL A 12 8.73 -13.32 -10.54
C VAL A 12 8.50 -13.10 -12.03
N TYR A 13 9.13 -12.06 -12.58
CA TYR A 13 9.26 -11.82 -14.01
C TYR A 13 10.67 -11.28 -14.27
N ASN A 14 11.48 -12.03 -15.02
CA ASN A 14 12.87 -11.70 -15.35
C ASN A 14 13.74 -11.36 -14.12
N GLY A 15 13.66 -12.19 -13.08
CA GLY A 15 14.27 -11.94 -11.76
C GLY A 15 15.67 -12.54 -11.54
N GLU A 16 16.27 -13.14 -12.56
CA GLU A 16 17.48 -13.99 -12.50
C GLU A 16 18.61 -13.46 -11.59
N LYS A 17 18.88 -12.15 -11.58
CA LYS A 17 19.99 -11.52 -10.83
C LYS A 17 19.87 -11.72 -9.30
N TYR A 18 18.66 -11.72 -8.76
CA TYR A 18 18.42 -11.70 -7.31
C TYR A 18 17.66 -12.93 -6.79
N LEU A 19 16.91 -13.61 -7.66
CA LEU A 19 15.97 -14.68 -7.34
C LEU A 19 16.53 -15.77 -6.42
N ARG A 20 17.78 -16.21 -6.61
CA ARG A 20 18.41 -17.22 -5.74
C ARG A 20 18.43 -16.76 -4.28
N ARG A 21 18.91 -15.54 -4.01
CA ARG A 21 18.99 -14.97 -2.66
C ARG A 21 17.61 -14.76 -2.04
N ALA A 22 16.63 -14.35 -2.84
CA ALA A 22 15.24 -14.24 -2.38
C ALA A 22 14.67 -15.60 -1.97
N ILE A 23 14.89 -16.66 -2.76
CA ILE A 23 14.47 -18.03 -2.43
C ILE A 23 15.20 -18.56 -1.20
N ASP A 24 16.54 -18.45 -1.15
CA ASP A 24 17.35 -18.90 -0.03
C ASP A 24 16.89 -18.25 1.29
N SER A 25 16.52 -16.96 1.26
CA SER A 25 16.03 -16.22 2.44
C SER A 25 14.71 -16.74 3.01
N ILE A 26 13.91 -17.40 2.18
CA ILE A 26 12.65 -18.07 2.58
C ILE A 26 12.93 -19.51 3.03
N LEU A 27 13.78 -20.25 2.33
CA LEU A 27 14.07 -21.64 2.69
C LEU A 27 14.83 -21.78 4.03
N ASN A 28 15.59 -20.76 4.41
CA ASN A 28 16.31 -20.64 5.68
C ASN A 28 15.53 -19.93 6.81
N GLN A 29 14.21 -19.80 6.71
CA GLN A 29 13.37 -19.31 7.81
C GLN A 29 13.39 -20.29 9.00
N THR A 30 13.45 -19.78 10.23
CA THR A 30 13.51 -20.60 11.46
C THR A 30 12.19 -21.30 11.75
N PHE A 31 11.07 -20.71 11.32
CA PHE A 31 9.76 -21.37 11.26
C PHE A 31 9.64 -22.21 9.98
N THR A 32 9.39 -23.52 10.11
CA THR A 32 9.52 -24.49 9.00
C THR A 32 8.20 -25.05 8.44
N ASP A 33 7.06 -24.83 9.10
CA ASP A 33 5.75 -25.39 8.72
C ASP A 33 5.04 -24.55 7.63
N PHE A 34 5.71 -24.42 6.48
CA PHE A 34 5.26 -23.59 5.36
C PHE A 34 5.36 -24.29 4.00
N GLU A 35 4.58 -23.80 3.05
CA GLU A 35 4.75 -24.03 1.61
C GLU A 35 5.17 -22.71 0.92
N PHE A 36 5.84 -22.79 -0.22
CA PHE A 36 6.34 -21.64 -0.95
C PHE A 36 5.85 -21.68 -2.40
N LEU A 37 4.79 -20.93 -2.69
CA LEU A 37 4.25 -20.76 -4.04
C LEU A 37 5.02 -19.66 -4.78
N ILE A 38 5.71 -20.05 -5.84
CA ILE A 38 6.41 -19.12 -6.74
C ILE A 38 5.76 -19.17 -8.12
N ILE A 39 5.30 -18.01 -8.60
CA ILE A 39 4.65 -17.86 -9.89
C ILE A 39 5.60 -17.16 -10.86
N ASP A 40 6.11 -17.91 -11.84
CA ASP A 40 6.79 -17.34 -13.01
C ASP A 40 5.73 -16.69 -13.92
N ASP A 41 5.74 -15.36 -13.98
CA ASP A 41 4.83 -14.56 -14.81
C ASP A 41 5.30 -14.50 -16.27
N GLY A 42 5.62 -15.66 -16.83
CA GLY A 42 6.07 -15.83 -18.21
C GLY A 42 7.38 -15.10 -18.51
N SER A 43 8.39 -15.28 -17.65
CA SER A 43 9.72 -14.70 -17.83
C SER A 43 10.33 -15.08 -19.18
N THR A 44 11.01 -14.12 -19.81
CA THR A 44 11.56 -14.25 -21.16
C THR A 44 13.01 -14.74 -21.18
N ASP A 45 13.74 -14.58 -20.08
CA ASP A 45 15.02 -15.23 -19.87
C ASP A 45 14.82 -16.71 -19.51
N THR A 46 15.77 -17.55 -19.94
CA THR A 46 15.77 -18.98 -19.61
C THR A 46 16.24 -19.26 -18.18
N THR A 47 17.02 -18.34 -17.60
CA THR A 47 17.67 -18.49 -16.29
C THR A 47 16.67 -18.52 -15.15
N THR A 48 15.66 -17.64 -15.13
CA THR A 48 14.62 -17.56 -14.09
C THR A 48 13.90 -18.89 -13.94
N TRP A 49 13.40 -19.48 -15.03
CA TRP A 49 12.72 -20.78 -14.95
C TRP A 49 13.67 -21.92 -14.55
N HIS A 50 14.92 -21.90 -15.02
CA HIS A 50 15.92 -22.89 -14.63
C HIS A 50 16.20 -22.85 -13.12
N ILE A 51 16.43 -21.66 -12.55
CA ILE A 51 16.60 -21.43 -11.10
C ILE A 51 15.40 -22.00 -10.33
N LEU A 52 14.17 -21.68 -10.74
CA LEU A 52 12.96 -22.17 -10.06
C LEU A 52 12.89 -23.70 -10.03
N THR A 53 13.14 -24.36 -11.17
CA THR A 53 13.11 -25.83 -11.24
C THR A 53 14.24 -26.48 -10.44
N GLU A 54 15.40 -25.84 -10.33
CA GLU A 54 16.52 -26.30 -9.51
C GLU A 54 16.16 -26.33 -8.01
N TYR A 55 15.45 -25.32 -7.50
CA TYR A 55 14.99 -25.31 -6.11
C TYR A 55 13.82 -26.28 -5.87
N ALA A 56 12.85 -26.34 -6.78
CA ALA A 56 11.71 -27.28 -6.67
C ALA A 56 12.14 -28.76 -6.73
N ALA A 57 13.27 -29.07 -7.36
CA ALA A 57 13.87 -30.40 -7.35
C ALA A 57 14.64 -30.74 -6.05
N ARG A 58 14.93 -29.75 -5.19
CA ARG A 58 15.70 -29.91 -3.95
C ARG A 58 14.86 -29.78 -2.67
N ASP A 59 13.84 -28.94 -2.68
CA ASP A 59 13.01 -28.66 -1.50
C ASP A 59 11.52 -28.81 -1.85
N THR A 60 10.86 -29.80 -1.22
CA THR A 60 9.45 -30.14 -1.47
C THR A 60 8.46 -29.10 -0.96
N ARG A 61 8.92 -28.06 -0.24
CA ARG A 61 8.12 -26.88 0.10
C ARG A 61 7.93 -25.95 -1.10
N VAL A 62 8.83 -25.98 -2.08
CA VAL A 62 8.80 -25.09 -3.26
C VAL A 62 7.83 -25.64 -4.31
N LEU A 63 6.80 -24.85 -4.62
CA LEU A 63 5.71 -25.20 -5.52
C LEU A 63 5.60 -24.15 -6.62
N LEU A 64 5.74 -24.58 -7.87
CA LEU A 64 5.85 -23.67 -9.01
C LEU A 64 4.53 -23.58 -9.80
N ILE A 65 4.19 -22.37 -10.23
CA ILE A 65 3.20 -22.10 -11.28
C ILE A 65 3.90 -21.32 -12.39
N ARG A 66 3.62 -21.66 -13.65
CA ARG A 66 4.13 -20.92 -14.81
C ARG A 66 2.99 -20.32 -15.63
N ASN A 67 3.12 -19.05 -15.99
CA ASN A 67 2.27 -18.41 -16.99
C ASN A 67 2.92 -18.57 -18.38
N GLU A 68 2.11 -18.76 -19.42
CA GLU A 68 2.56 -18.84 -20.82
C GLU A 68 3.16 -17.51 -21.33
N LYS A 69 2.82 -16.41 -20.66
CA LYS A 69 3.23 -15.03 -20.95
C LYS A 69 2.98 -14.16 -19.72
N ASN A 70 3.60 -12.98 -19.67
CA ASN A 70 3.30 -11.98 -18.65
C ASN A 70 1.81 -11.58 -18.68
N ILE A 71 1.11 -11.81 -17.58
CA ILE A 71 -0.29 -11.41 -17.36
C ILE A 71 -0.43 -10.34 -16.26
N GLY A 72 0.63 -10.11 -15.48
CA GLY A 72 0.80 -9.05 -14.51
C GLY A 72 0.62 -9.51 -13.07
N LEU A 73 1.43 -8.96 -12.16
CA LEU A 73 1.55 -9.27 -10.74
C LEU A 73 0.22 -9.65 -10.06
N ALA A 74 -0.83 -8.83 -10.20
CA ALA A 74 -2.14 -9.08 -9.59
C ALA A 74 -2.74 -10.45 -9.96
N LYS A 75 -2.66 -10.84 -11.23
CA LYS A 75 -3.22 -12.13 -11.71
C LYS A 75 -2.34 -13.30 -11.29
N SER A 76 -1.04 -13.10 -11.27
CA SER A 76 -0.04 -14.10 -10.87
C SER A 76 -0.13 -14.41 -9.37
N LEU A 77 -0.24 -13.38 -8.53
CA LEU A 77 -0.53 -13.54 -7.10
C LEU A 77 -1.90 -14.22 -6.87
N ASN A 78 -2.95 -13.83 -7.60
CA ASN A 78 -4.26 -14.48 -7.49
C ASN A 78 -4.23 -15.98 -7.89
N LYS A 79 -3.45 -16.37 -8.91
CA LYS A 79 -3.24 -17.79 -9.24
C LYS A 79 -2.62 -18.56 -8.09
N GLY A 80 -1.66 -17.97 -7.37
CA GLY A 80 -1.10 -18.55 -6.16
C GLY A 80 -2.11 -18.62 -5.01
N LEU A 81 -2.83 -17.53 -4.73
CA LEU A 81 -3.88 -17.51 -3.70
C LEU A 81 -4.94 -18.59 -3.92
N ALA A 82 -5.37 -18.82 -5.16
CA ALA A 82 -6.36 -19.84 -5.51
C ALA A 82 -5.93 -21.30 -5.21
N VAL A 83 -4.64 -21.55 -4.93
CA VAL A 83 -4.12 -22.86 -4.51
C VAL A 83 -3.38 -22.82 -3.16
N ALA A 84 -3.39 -21.68 -2.47
CA ALA A 84 -2.77 -21.48 -1.18
C ALA A 84 -3.52 -22.20 -0.06
N ARG A 85 -2.79 -22.92 0.81
CA ARG A 85 -3.37 -23.76 1.85
C ARG A 85 -3.24 -23.19 3.26
N GLY A 86 -2.20 -22.40 3.53
CA GLY A 86 -1.87 -21.88 4.86
C GLY A 86 -2.96 -21.03 5.51
N LYS A 87 -2.93 -20.93 6.85
CA LYS A 87 -3.71 -19.93 7.60
C LYS A 87 -3.23 -18.52 7.25
N TYR A 88 -1.93 -18.36 7.08
CA TYR A 88 -1.28 -17.09 6.76
C TYR A 88 -0.74 -17.07 5.33
N ILE A 89 -0.86 -15.92 4.65
CA ILE A 89 -0.14 -15.60 3.43
C ILE A 89 1.00 -14.66 3.79
N ALA A 90 2.25 -15.10 3.63
CA ALA A 90 3.43 -14.23 3.71
C ALA A 90 3.81 -13.80 2.29
N ARG A 91 3.71 -12.51 1.97
CA ARG A 91 4.09 -12.02 0.63
C ARG A 91 5.60 -11.83 0.55
N MET A 92 6.18 -12.08 -0.63
CA MET A 92 7.62 -11.89 -0.89
C MET A 92 7.85 -11.30 -2.30
N ASP A 93 8.85 -10.44 -2.45
CA ASP A 93 9.37 -9.97 -3.75
C ASP A 93 10.57 -10.80 -4.22
N ALA A 94 10.78 -10.87 -5.53
CA ALA A 94 11.83 -11.70 -6.13
C ALA A 94 13.25 -11.10 -6.03
N ASP A 95 13.37 -9.84 -5.62
CA ASP A 95 14.63 -9.11 -5.43
C ASP A 95 15.02 -8.85 -3.96
N ASP A 96 14.07 -9.01 -3.03
CA ASP A 96 14.22 -8.80 -1.58
C ASP A 96 14.86 -9.98 -0.84
N ILE A 97 15.14 -9.79 0.46
CA ILE A 97 15.67 -10.83 1.37
C ILE A 97 14.84 -10.86 2.65
N SER A 98 14.23 -12.01 2.97
CA SER A 98 13.51 -12.25 4.23
C SER A 98 14.48 -12.64 5.35
N LEU A 99 14.43 -11.98 6.51
CA LEU A 99 15.31 -12.32 7.65
C LEU A 99 14.77 -13.55 8.41
N PRO A 100 15.63 -14.40 9.01
CA PRO A 100 15.26 -15.79 9.35
C PRO A 100 14.04 -15.96 10.26
N ASP A 101 13.85 -15.06 11.23
CA ASP A 101 12.78 -15.18 12.23
C ASP A 101 11.45 -14.51 11.83
N ARG A 102 11.37 -13.97 10.60
CA ARG A 102 10.22 -13.19 10.10
C ARG A 102 8.90 -13.90 10.38
N PHE A 103 8.77 -15.16 9.97
CA PHE A 103 7.51 -15.87 10.07
C PHE A 103 7.07 -16.12 11.51
N SER A 104 7.99 -16.57 12.38
CA SER A 104 7.72 -16.77 13.82
C SER A 104 7.25 -15.48 14.49
N THR A 105 7.99 -14.38 14.31
CA THR A 105 7.66 -13.09 14.93
C THR A 105 6.35 -12.51 14.39
N GLN A 106 6.07 -12.62 13.08
CA GLN A 106 4.79 -12.14 12.55
C GLN A 106 3.60 -12.97 13.06
N ILE A 107 3.71 -14.30 13.13
CA ILE A 107 2.63 -15.17 13.66
C ILE A 107 2.35 -14.86 15.13
N GLU A 108 3.38 -14.81 15.98
CA GLU A 108 3.26 -14.52 17.41
C GLU A 108 2.54 -13.18 17.66
N ILE A 109 2.96 -12.13 16.96
CA ILE A 109 2.37 -10.80 17.11
C ILE A 109 0.95 -10.76 16.56
N MET A 110 0.64 -11.45 15.44
CA MET A 110 -0.71 -11.50 14.87
C MET A 110 -1.72 -12.22 15.78
N GLU A 111 -1.34 -13.37 16.36
CA GLU A 111 -2.21 -14.11 17.30
C GLU A 111 -2.40 -13.33 18.61
N THR A 112 -1.34 -12.67 19.11
CA THR A 112 -1.38 -11.88 20.35
C THR A 112 -2.27 -10.65 20.23
N ASN A 113 -2.13 -9.88 19.14
CA ASN A 113 -2.88 -8.63 18.93
C ASN A 113 -4.25 -8.84 18.25
N ARG A 114 -4.50 -10.04 17.71
CA ARG A 114 -5.74 -10.42 16.99
C ARG A 114 -6.02 -9.49 15.81
N VAL A 115 -5.06 -9.46 14.88
CA VAL A 115 -5.04 -8.61 13.68
C VAL A 115 -4.98 -9.45 12.41
N ASP A 116 -5.57 -8.94 11.32
CA ASP A 116 -5.66 -9.61 10.03
C ASP A 116 -4.40 -9.44 9.17
N VAL A 117 -3.62 -8.37 9.41
CA VAL A 117 -2.38 -8.06 8.68
C VAL A 117 -1.28 -7.57 9.63
N CYS A 118 -0.05 -8.01 9.40
CA CYS A 118 1.15 -7.50 10.06
C CYS A 118 2.20 -7.13 8.99
N GLY A 119 2.53 -5.84 8.88
CA GLY A 119 3.71 -5.35 8.17
C GLY A 119 4.91 -5.20 9.11
N THR A 120 6.10 -4.99 8.56
CA THR A 120 7.34 -4.87 9.34
C THR A 120 8.13 -3.64 8.93
N ALA A 121 9.01 -3.16 9.81
CA ALA A 121 10.12 -2.33 9.37
C ALA A 121 10.99 -3.09 8.34
N VAL A 122 11.81 -2.35 7.60
CA VAL A 122 12.73 -2.86 6.59
C VAL A 122 14.13 -2.29 6.76
N GLN A 123 15.14 -3.09 6.48
CA GLN A 123 16.45 -2.58 6.11
C GLN A 123 16.40 -2.24 4.61
N ILE A 124 16.77 -1.03 4.22
CA ILE A 124 16.91 -0.68 2.80
C ILE A 124 18.30 -1.14 2.34
N ILE A 125 18.35 -1.91 1.25
CA ILE A 125 19.60 -2.39 0.67
C ILE A 125 19.78 -1.96 -0.78
N ASP A 126 21.02 -1.75 -1.22
CA ASP A 126 21.34 -1.40 -2.60
C ASP A 126 21.33 -2.62 -3.56
N SER A 127 21.83 -2.43 -4.78
CA SER A 127 21.91 -3.48 -5.81
C SER A 127 22.87 -4.62 -5.47
N ASP A 128 23.83 -4.42 -4.58
CA ASP A 128 24.83 -5.42 -4.17
C ASP A 128 24.49 -6.03 -2.79
N SER A 129 23.56 -5.39 -2.08
CA SER A 129 22.99 -5.70 -0.76
C SER A 129 23.72 -5.07 0.43
N ASN A 130 24.40 -3.94 0.23
CA ASN A 130 24.85 -3.12 1.35
C ASN A 130 23.62 -2.42 1.98
N ILE A 131 23.56 -2.36 3.31
CA ILE A 131 22.47 -1.67 4.02
C ILE A 131 22.71 -0.16 3.93
N ILE A 132 21.76 0.55 3.30
CA ILE A 132 21.79 2.00 3.07
C ILE A 132 20.77 2.78 3.91
N GLY A 133 19.90 2.10 4.65
CA GLY A 133 18.95 2.74 5.58
C GLY A 133 18.05 1.75 6.31
N ILE A 134 17.15 2.29 7.15
CA ILE A 134 16.05 1.55 7.79
C ILE A 134 14.79 2.41 7.66
N ILE A 135 13.66 1.80 7.29
CA ILE A 135 12.33 2.46 7.26
C ILE A 135 11.37 1.62 8.12
N GLY A 136 10.64 2.26 9.02
CA GLY A 136 9.68 1.61 9.91
C GLY A 136 9.36 2.47 11.13
N PRO A 137 8.39 2.05 11.95
CA PRO A 137 7.96 2.78 13.13
C PRO A 137 8.95 2.56 14.29
N LYS A 138 8.82 3.33 15.38
CA LYS A 138 9.64 3.16 16.59
C LYS A 138 9.06 2.17 17.60
N GLU A 139 7.75 1.99 17.55
CA GLU A 139 6.93 1.14 18.41
C GLU A 139 5.95 0.37 17.50
N ILE A 140 5.17 -0.57 18.02
CA ILE A 140 4.10 -1.19 17.22
C ILE A 140 3.01 -0.14 17.00
N VAL A 141 2.58 0.04 15.75
CA VAL A 141 1.54 0.99 15.37
C VAL A 141 0.39 0.29 14.66
N ASP A 142 -0.84 0.67 14.98
CA ASP A 142 -1.99 0.38 14.11
C ASP A 142 -1.78 1.06 12.75
N SER A 143 -2.15 0.37 11.68
CA SER A 143 -2.07 0.87 10.30
C SER A 143 -3.46 0.88 9.70
N ASP A 144 -3.83 2.03 9.13
CA ASP A 144 -5.05 2.24 8.34
C ASP A 144 -4.72 2.96 7.02
N LEU A 145 -5.72 3.16 6.14
CA LEU A 145 -5.47 3.83 4.85
C LEU A 145 -5.00 5.28 5.03
N PRO A 146 -5.60 6.10 5.94
CA PRO A 146 -5.04 7.41 6.29
C PRO A 146 -3.57 7.38 6.73
N ALA A 147 -3.19 6.56 7.70
CA ALA A 147 -1.83 6.52 8.24
C ALA A 147 -0.82 6.14 7.15
N SER A 148 -1.08 5.05 6.43
CA SER A 148 -0.18 4.53 5.38
C SER A 148 0.06 5.49 4.20
N ILE A 149 -0.88 6.41 3.91
CA ILE A 149 -0.69 7.50 2.93
C ILE A 149 0.17 8.65 3.49
N LEU A 150 0.12 8.86 4.81
CA LEU A 150 0.59 10.08 5.46
C LEU A 150 1.90 9.90 6.22
N ASP A 151 2.28 8.67 6.56
CA ASP A 151 3.55 8.34 7.20
C ASP A 151 4.07 7.00 6.67
N GLU A 152 5.18 7.06 5.93
CA GLU A 152 5.86 5.91 5.33
C GLU A 152 6.31 4.87 6.38
N SER A 153 6.49 5.28 7.64
CA SER A 153 6.79 4.37 8.76
C SER A 153 5.59 3.53 9.22
N THR A 154 4.37 3.93 8.86
CA THR A 154 3.11 3.21 9.15
C THR A 154 2.58 2.44 7.92
N CYS A 155 3.29 2.53 6.79
CA CYS A 155 2.87 1.94 5.53
C CYS A 155 3.09 0.42 5.51
N LEU A 156 2.07 -0.31 5.06
CA LEU A 156 2.14 -1.75 4.79
C LEU A 156 2.92 -2.02 3.50
N LEU A 157 4.25 -1.84 3.56
CA LEU A 157 5.17 -2.13 2.47
C LEU A 157 4.96 -3.57 2.00
N HIS A 158 4.50 -3.75 0.75
CA HIS A 158 3.97 -5.02 0.26
C HIS A 158 4.84 -6.27 0.53
N PRO A 159 6.17 -6.29 0.34
CA PRO A 159 6.98 -7.49 0.60
C PRO A 159 7.15 -7.86 2.09
N THR A 160 6.80 -6.96 3.02
CA THR A 160 6.87 -7.23 4.47
C THR A 160 5.69 -8.03 5.00
N VAL A 161 4.53 -7.94 4.34
CA VAL A 161 3.26 -8.27 4.99
C VAL A 161 3.02 -9.78 5.14
N MET A 162 2.52 -10.14 6.31
CA MET A 162 1.81 -11.39 6.56
C MET A 162 0.32 -11.08 6.76
N MET A 163 -0.56 -11.86 6.15
CA MET A 163 -2.01 -11.66 6.14
C MET A 163 -2.74 -12.95 6.52
N ILE A 164 -3.89 -12.87 7.19
CA ILE A 164 -4.80 -14.02 7.35
C ILE A 164 -5.44 -14.33 6.00
N ARG A 165 -5.33 -15.58 5.52
CA ARG A 165 -5.82 -15.98 4.19
C ARG A 165 -7.31 -15.71 4.00
N SER A 166 -8.15 -16.06 4.97
CA SER A 166 -9.60 -15.86 4.87
C SER A 166 -10.01 -14.37 4.81
N ALA A 167 -9.28 -13.47 5.47
CA ALA A 167 -9.54 -12.03 5.38
C ALA A 167 -9.19 -11.48 3.99
N LEU A 168 -8.12 -12.00 3.36
CA LEU A 168 -7.72 -11.68 1.99
C LEU A 168 -8.68 -12.27 0.94
N GLU A 169 -9.24 -13.46 1.20
CA GLU A 169 -10.27 -14.09 0.37
C GLU A 169 -11.60 -13.31 0.44
N GLU A 170 -12.01 -12.86 1.62
CA GLU A 170 -13.25 -12.08 1.85
C GLU A 170 -13.30 -10.78 1.03
N VAL A 171 -12.15 -10.10 0.87
CA VAL A 171 -12.04 -8.88 0.03
C VAL A 171 -11.79 -9.17 -1.45
N GLY A 172 -11.68 -10.44 -1.86
CA GLY A 172 -11.51 -10.85 -3.26
C GLY A 172 -10.07 -10.82 -3.80
N GLY A 173 -9.04 -10.92 -2.93
CA GLY A 173 -7.63 -10.96 -3.37
C GLY A 173 -7.13 -9.65 -3.97
N TYR A 174 -6.37 -9.71 -5.06
CA TYR A 174 -5.87 -8.52 -5.79
C TYR A 174 -6.73 -8.21 -7.01
N LYS A 175 -7.07 -6.94 -7.28
CA LYS A 175 -7.83 -6.57 -8.49
C LYS A 175 -6.95 -6.64 -9.76
N PRO A 176 -7.29 -7.45 -10.78
CA PRO A 176 -6.48 -7.61 -11.99
C PRO A 176 -6.30 -6.37 -12.87
N TYR A 177 -7.11 -5.32 -12.66
CA TYR A 177 -7.09 -4.08 -13.44
C TYR A 177 -6.26 -2.96 -12.79
N ILE A 178 -5.90 -3.08 -11.51
CA ILE A 178 -4.99 -2.15 -10.83
C ILE A 178 -3.56 -2.62 -11.10
N ARG A 179 -2.78 -1.89 -11.91
CA ARG A 179 -1.50 -2.41 -12.45
C ARG A 179 -0.24 -2.05 -11.64
N TYR A 180 -0.23 -0.95 -10.90
CA TYR A 180 0.95 -0.49 -10.15
C TYR A 180 0.63 0.05 -8.73
N ALA A 181 -0.51 -0.37 -8.17
CA ALA A 181 -1.01 0.02 -6.84
C ALA A 181 -1.86 -1.10 -6.21
N GLN A 182 -1.51 -2.37 -6.50
CA GLN A 182 -2.25 -3.58 -6.12
C GLN A 182 -2.38 -3.74 -4.60
N ASP A 183 -1.29 -3.43 -3.90
CA ASP A 183 -1.15 -3.38 -2.46
C ASP A 183 -2.03 -2.29 -1.87
N PHE A 184 -1.96 -1.08 -2.40
CA PHE A 184 -2.77 0.05 -1.97
C PHE A 184 -4.28 -0.18 -2.15
N ASP A 185 -4.71 -0.78 -3.27
CA ASP A 185 -6.09 -1.25 -3.48
C ASP A 185 -6.50 -2.35 -2.48
N LEU A 186 -5.60 -3.29 -2.19
CA LEU A 186 -5.87 -4.35 -1.23
C LEU A 186 -6.05 -3.78 0.19
N TRP A 187 -5.15 -2.90 0.64
CA TRP A 187 -5.26 -2.23 1.94
C TRP A 187 -6.55 -1.42 2.03
N ALA A 188 -6.87 -0.63 1.00
CA ALA A 188 -8.12 0.12 0.95
C ALA A 188 -9.36 -0.78 1.14
N ARG A 189 -9.40 -1.96 0.50
CA ARG A 189 -10.52 -2.92 0.67
C ARG A 189 -10.51 -3.64 2.02
N MET A 190 -9.35 -4.04 2.52
CA MET A 190 -9.19 -4.64 3.85
C MET A 190 -9.74 -3.71 4.94
N PHE A 191 -9.39 -2.43 4.90
CA PHE A 191 -9.87 -1.45 5.87
C PHE A 191 -11.38 -1.15 5.73
N LEU A 192 -11.95 -1.13 4.51
CA LEU A 192 -13.42 -1.04 4.33
C LEU A 192 -14.16 -2.27 4.88
N ALA A 193 -13.55 -3.46 4.82
CA ALA A 193 -14.07 -4.69 5.42
C ALA A 193 -13.79 -4.80 6.94
N GLY A 194 -13.34 -3.72 7.58
CA GLY A 194 -13.07 -3.65 9.02
C GLY A 194 -11.89 -4.50 9.49
N LYS A 195 -11.01 -4.94 8.57
CA LYS A 195 -9.83 -5.73 8.90
C LYS A 195 -8.78 -4.86 9.58
N LYS A 196 -8.10 -5.42 10.57
CA LYS A 196 -7.07 -4.71 11.36
C LYS A 196 -5.68 -4.99 10.80
N ALA A 197 -4.86 -3.95 10.72
CA ALA A 197 -3.45 -4.08 10.38
C ALA A 197 -2.56 -3.35 11.40
N ILE A 198 -1.33 -3.83 11.53
CA ILE A 198 -0.27 -3.19 12.30
C ILE A 198 1.03 -3.17 11.49
N VAL A 199 1.93 -2.25 11.84
CA VAL A 199 3.35 -2.32 11.44
C VAL A 199 4.20 -2.42 12.70
N ILE A 200 5.16 -3.35 12.71
CA ILE A 200 6.07 -3.58 13.84
C ILE A 200 7.43 -2.89 13.61
N PRO A 201 8.12 -2.42 14.67
CA PRO A 201 9.38 -1.69 14.56
C PRO A 201 10.59 -2.61 14.26
N ILE A 202 10.38 -3.93 14.24
CA ILE A 202 11.42 -4.93 14.03
C ILE A 202 11.67 -5.05 12.51
N PRO A 203 12.90 -4.81 12.02
CA PRO A 203 13.22 -5.03 10.62
C PRO A 203 13.34 -6.54 10.36
N LEU A 204 12.44 -7.08 9.52
CA LEU A 204 12.38 -8.52 9.20
C LEU A 204 12.47 -8.81 7.69
N VAL A 205 12.59 -7.77 6.87
CA VAL A 205 12.88 -7.86 5.43
C VAL A 205 13.97 -6.84 5.08
N GLN A 206 14.91 -7.23 4.21
CA GLN A 206 15.79 -6.30 3.53
C GLN A 206 15.15 -5.96 2.17
N TYR A 207 14.62 -4.74 2.07
CA TYR A 207 13.97 -4.22 0.87
C TYR A 207 15.00 -3.63 -0.08
N ARG A 208 15.08 -4.13 -1.31
CA ARG A 208 16.05 -3.65 -2.29
C ARG A 208 15.64 -2.32 -2.89
N GLN A 209 16.63 -1.51 -3.27
CA GLN A 209 16.46 -0.38 -4.18
C GLN A 209 17.39 -0.53 -5.39
N HIS A 210 16.81 -0.56 -6.60
CA HIS A 210 17.58 -0.58 -7.85
C HIS A 210 16.83 0.11 -9.02
N PRO A 211 17.54 0.64 -10.04
CA PRO A 211 16.92 1.52 -11.06
C PRO A 211 15.80 0.88 -11.90
N SER A 212 15.83 -0.45 -12.08
CA SER A 212 14.83 -1.20 -12.85
C SER A 212 13.57 -1.61 -12.05
N GLN A 213 13.40 -1.17 -10.80
CA GLN A 213 12.18 -1.42 -10.03
C GLN A 213 11.00 -0.58 -10.53
N ILE A 214 9.80 -1.17 -10.50
CA ILE A 214 8.53 -0.57 -10.94
C ILE A 214 8.24 0.76 -10.21
N SER A 215 8.50 0.82 -8.90
CA SER A 215 8.37 2.01 -8.04
C SER A 215 9.29 3.17 -8.42
N THR A 216 10.38 2.90 -9.14
CA THR A 216 11.30 3.93 -9.66
C THR A 216 10.99 4.27 -11.11
N ALA A 217 10.71 3.25 -11.95
CA ALA A 217 10.48 3.44 -13.38
C ALA A 217 9.10 4.02 -13.76
N LEU A 218 8.03 3.70 -13.01
CA LEU A 218 6.63 3.95 -13.42
C LEU A 218 5.85 4.83 -12.43
N ARG A 219 6.52 5.81 -11.81
CA ARG A 219 5.96 6.70 -10.77
C ARG A 219 4.70 7.46 -11.21
N GLU A 220 4.57 7.83 -12.49
CA GLU A 220 3.40 8.56 -12.99
C GLU A 220 2.17 7.65 -13.17
N ASP A 221 2.35 6.45 -13.73
CA ASP A 221 1.28 5.44 -13.81
C ASP A 221 0.84 4.99 -12.42
N GLN A 222 1.76 4.81 -11.47
CA GLN A 222 1.45 4.48 -10.08
C GLN A 222 0.57 5.57 -9.43
N ALA A 223 0.91 6.85 -9.61
CA ALA A 223 0.09 7.96 -9.12
C ALA A 223 -1.32 7.98 -9.77
N HIS A 224 -1.43 7.59 -11.05
CA HIS A 224 -2.74 7.42 -11.70
C HIS A 224 -3.57 6.30 -11.05
N TYR A 225 -3.01 5.09 -10.87
CA TYR A 225 -3.75 3.99 -10.24
C TYR A 225 -4.13 4.27 -8.78
N VAL A 226 -3.25 4.88 -7.99
CA VAL A 226 -3.57 5.33 -6.62
C VAL A 226 -4.79 6.26 -6.61
N SER A 227 -4.92 7.16 -7.60
CA SER A 227 -6.09 8.05 -7.69
C SER A 227 -7.40 7.32 -8.04
N ILE A 228 -7.35 6.22 -8.80
CA ILE A 228 -8.52 5.37 -9.06
C ILE A 228 -8.97 4.71 -7.76
N VAL A 229 -8.04 4.12 -7.01
CA VAL A 229 -8.33 3.48 -5.71
C VAL A 229 -8.93 4.48 -4.71
N ILE A 230 -8.38 5.69 -4.61
CA ILE A 230 -8.92 6.76 -3.75
C ILE A 230 -10.37 7.11 -4.15
N LYS A 231 -10.68 7.19 -5.45
CA LYS A 231 -12.05 7.45 -5.92
C LYS A 231 -13.02 6.32 -5.61
N GLU A 232 -12.60 5.06 -5.81
CA GLU A 232 -13.41 3.88 -5.46
C GLU A 232 -13.70 3.85 -3.95
N TYR A 233 -12.66 3.98 -3.12
CA TYR A 233 -12.74 3.98 -1.65
C TYR A 233 -13.65 5.08 -1.11
N ILE A 234 -13.49 6.32 -1.57
CA ILE A 234 -14.36 7.43 -1.17
C ILE A 234 -15.81 7.19 -1.63
N SER A 235 -16.02 6.67 -2.84
CA SER A 235 -17.39 6.38 -3.34
C SER A 235 -18.09 5.33 -2.49
N SER A 236 -17.39 4.28 -2.06
CA SER A 236 -17.90 3.25 -1.15
C SER A 236 -18.33 3.82 0.21
N LEU A 237 -17.58 4.78 0.77
CA LEU A 237 -17.91 5.41 2.06
C LEU A 237 -19.13 6.34 2.01
N LEU A 238 -19.44 6.94 0.86
CA LEU A 238 -20.44 8.02 0.75
C LEU A 238 -21.83 7.58 0.28
N SER A 239 -21.96 6.33 -0.20
CA SER A 239 -23.15 5.81 -0.90
C SER A 239 -23.49 6.55 -2.21
N ASN A 240 -24.24 5.88 -3.09
CA ASN A 240 -24.51 6.28 -4.49
C ASN A 240 -25.36 7.57 -4.67
N ARG A 241 -25.55 8.40 -3.63
CA ARG A 241 -26.29 9.67 -3.69
C ARG A 241 -25.41 10.92 -3.71
N ALA A 242 -24.09 10.77 -3.48
CA ALA A 242 -23.13 11.89 -3.51
C ALA A 242 -22.12 11.79 -4.68
N THR A 243 -22.12 10.67 -5.41
CA THR A 243 -21.05 10.26 -6.33
C THR A 243 -20.84 11.18 -7.53
N GLU A 244 -21.89 11.84 -8.04
CA GLU A 244 -21.82 12.65 -9.28
C GLU A 244 -20.87 13.86 -9.20
N HIS A 245 -20.67 14.41 -8.00
CA HIS A 245 -19.75 15.54 -7.78
C HIS A 245 -18.38 15.12 -7.22
N VAL A 246 -18.25 13.89 -6.69
CA VAL A 246 -17.02 13.42 -6.02
C VAL A 246 -15.85 13.31 -6.99
N SER A 247 -16.01 12.72 -8.18
CA SER A 247 -14.90 12.66 -9.15
C SER A 247 -14.43 14.07 -9.54
N SER A 248 -15.36 14.97 -9.87
CA SER A 248 -15.07 16.34 -10.25
C SER A 248 -14.27 17.11 -9.19
N LEU A 249 -14.58 16.90 -7.90
CA LEU A 249 -13.82 17.48 -6.77
C LEU A 249 -12.43 16.83 -6.62
N VAL A 250 -12.32 15.51 -6.72
CA VAL A 250 -11.03 14.80 -6.64
C VAL A 250 -10.12 15.20 -7.81
N ASP A 251 -10.65 15.28 -9.04
CA ASP A 251 -9.91 15.70 -10.24
C ASP A 251 -9.51 17.18 -10.21
N PHE A 252 -10.33 18.03 -9.58
CA PHE A 252 -9.98 19.42 -9.27
C PHE A 252 -8.83 19.51 -8.27
N PHE A 253 -8.87 18.76 -7.16
CA PHE A 253 -7.86 18.87 -6.09
C PHE A 253 -6.55 18.13 -6.38
N LEU A 254 -6.56 17.01 -7.11
CA LEU A 254 -5.35 16.23 -7.43
C LEU A 254 -4.64 16.72 -8.70
N PHE A 255 -5.38 16.94 -9.80
CA PHE A 255 -4.79 17.04 -11.14
C PHE A 255 -4.92 18.40 -11.83
N SER A 256 -5.77 19.31 -11.32
CA SER A 256 -6.07 20.56 -12.01
C SER A 256 -5.16 21.72 -11.59
N ASN A 257 -4.37 22.23 -12.54
CA ASN A 257 -3.73 23.56 -12.44
C ASN A 257 -4.85 24.64 -12.38
N PRO A 258 -4.75 25.70 -11.55
CA PRO A 258 -5.73 26.80 -11.49
C PRO A 258 -6.15 27.38 -12.85
N HIS A 259 -5.25 27.44 -13.83
CA HIS A 259 -5.58 27.89 -15.19
C HIS A 259 -6.46 26.88 -15.95
N SER A 260 -6.25 25.57 -15.74
CA SER A 260 -7.11 24.51 -16.27
C SER A 260 -8.50 24.52 -15.62
N VAL A 261 -8.60 24.92 -14.34
CA VAL A 261 -9.88 25.13 -13.65
C VAL A 261 -10.65 26.29 -14.29
N LYS A 262 -10.02 27.46 -14.43
CA LYS A 262 -10.67 28.62 -15.06
C LYS A 262 -11.11 28.36 -16.51
N LYS A 263 -10.46 27.43 -17.22
CA LYS A 263 -10.89 26.99 -18.56
C LYS A 263 -12.14 26.08 -18.53
N ARG A 264 -12.44 25.42 -17.41
CA ARG A 264 -13.62 24.55 -17.21
C ARG A 264 -14.79 25.26 -16.52
N ILE A 265 -14.51 26.28 -15.71
CA ILE A 265 -15.50 27.13 -15.03
C ILE A 265 -15.13 28.58 -15.40
N PRO A 266 -15.69 29.15 -16.49
CA PRO A 266 -15.24 30.45 -17.02
C PRO A 266 -15.37 31.60 -16.02
N ASP A 267 -16.43 31.55 -15.21
CA ASP A 267 -16.86 32.62 -14.31
C ASP A 267 -16.06 32.66 -12.99
N ILE A 268 -15.28 31.62 -12.68
CA ILE A 268 -14.43 31.62 -11.48
C ILE A 268 -13.10 32.33 -11.78
N THR A 269 -12.82 33.39 -11.03
CA THR A 269 -11.54 34.10 -11.13
C THR A 269 -10.41 33.26 -10.53
N LEU A 270 -9.18 33.46 -11.01
CA LEU A 270 -7.99 32.87 -10.39
C LEU A 270 -7.86 33.30 -8.91
N SER A 271 -8.27 34.53 -8.57
CA SER A 271 -8.30 35.03 -7.19
C SER A 271 -9.23 34.18 -6.30
N GLN A 272 -10.43 33.84 -6.78
CA GLN A 272 -11.34 32.93 -6.08
C GLN A 272 -10.76 31.50 -5.96
N ILE A 273 -10.14 30.96 -7.01
CA ILE A 273 -9.47 29.63 -6.93
C ILE A 273 -8.36 29.63 -5.87
N TYR A 274 -7.50 30.66 -5.85
CA TYR A 274 -6.44 30.79 -4.86
C TYR A 274 -6.99 31.04 -3.44
N SER A 275 -8.09 31.79 -3.30
CA SER A 275 -8.74 32.04 -2.01
C SER A 275 -9.43 30.80 -1.44
N LEU A 276 -10.11 30.01 -2.29
CA LEU A 276 -10.65 28.70 -1.91
C LEU A 276 -9.54 27.75 -1.45
N ARG A 277 -8.41 27.70 -2.18
CA ARG A 277 -7.23 26.91 -1.80
C ARG A 277 -6.59 27.40 -0.49
N ARG A 278 -6.63 28.71 -0.21
CA ARG A 278 -6.12 29.31 1.03
C ARG A 278 -7.02 29.03 2.23
N ALA A 279 -8.33 29.32 2.13
CA ALA A 279 -9.30 29.08 3.19
C ALA A 279 -9.37 27.59 3.59
N PHE A 280 -9.16 26.69 2.64
CA PHE A 280 -8.99 25.25 2.90
C PHE A 280 -7.76 24.94 3.77
N HIS A 281 -6.62 25.56 3.46
CA HIS A 281 -5.36 25.39 4.20
C HIS A 281 -5.40 26.02 5.61
N GLU A 282 -6.01 27.20 5.74
CA GLU A 282 -6.19 27.89 7.03
C GLU A 282 -7.07 27.08 7.99
N ARG A 283 -8.16 26.48 7.49
CA ARG A 283 -8.98 25.54 8.28
C ARG A 283 -8.19 24.32 8.73
N PHE A 284 -7.42 23.69 7.84
CA PHE A 284 -6.58 22.53 8.16
C PHE A 284 -5.62 22.78 9.33
N ILE A 285 -5.00 23.97 9.40
CA ILE A 285 -4.12 24.36 10.51
C ILE A 285 -4.90 24.47 11.83
N HIS A 286 -6.08 25.10 11.82
CA HIS A 286 -6.88 25.26 13.04
C HIS A 286 -7.35 23.91 13.61
N ILE A 287 -7.80 23.02 12.73
CA ILE A 287 -8.20 21.63 13.02
C ILE A 287 -7.08 20.83 13.69
N ASN A 288 -5.85 20.92 13.18
CA ASN A 288 -4.73 20.14 13.71
C ASN A 288 -4.30 20.57 15.14
N ASN A 289 -4.79 21.73 15.62
CA ASN A 289 -4.55 22.22 16.98
C ASN A 289 -5.69 21.89 17.97
N SER A 290 -6.85 21.40 17.51
CA SER A 290 -7.98 21.03 18.38
C SER A 290 -8.02 19.54 18.76
N LEU A 291 -7.22 18.70 18.09
CA LEU A 291 -7.05 17.28 18.41
C LEU A 291 -6.09 17.09 19.60
N ILE A 292 -6.61 17.23 20.82
CA ILE A 292 -5.87 17.00 22.07
C ILE A 292 -5.50 15.51 22.18
N GLY A 293 -4.27 15.17 21.78
CA GLY A 293 -3.72 13.83 21.92
C GLY A 293 -2.55 13.53 20.96
N PHE A 294 -2.55 14.13 19.76
CA PHE A 294 -1.48 13.89 18.78
C PHE A 294 -0.19 14.66 19.12
N ASP A 295 0.97 14.02 18.91
CA ASP A 295 2.26 14.53 19.39
C ASP A 295 2.72 15.79 18.62
N LYS A 296 2.95 16.87 19.38
CA LYS A 296 3.45 18.17 18.88
C LYS A 296 4.80 18.08 18.16
N ARG A 297 5.56 16.99 18.31
CA ARG A 297 6.79 16.70 17.55
C ARG A 297 6.51 16.57 16.05
N VAL A 298 5.39 15.96 15.63
CA VAL A 298 5.01 15.84 14.21
C VAL A 298 4.79 17.23 13.60
N ALA A 299 4.08 18.11 14.31
CA ALA A 299 3.80 19.48 13.87
C ALA A 299 5.06 20.37 13.81
N ARG A 300 6.05 20.17 14.70
CA ARG A 300 7.31 20.92 14.68
C ARG A 300 8.26 20.48 13.55
N SER A 301 8.37 19.18 13.27
CA SER A 301 9.18 18.69 12.15
C SER A 301 8.72 19.24 10.80
N ALA A 302 7.39 19.37 10.62
CA ALA A 302 6.79 19.96 9.42
C ALA A 302 7.10 21.45 9.20
N LEU A 303 7.57 22.18 10.22
CA LEU A 303 7.92 23.61 10.13
C LEU A 303 9.39 23.86 9.78
N PHE A 304 10.30 22.94 10.13
CA PHE A 304 11.74 23.12 9.89
C PHE A 304 12.14 22.77 8.44
N LEU A 305 11.40 21.88 7.78
CA LEU A 305 11.64 21.42 6.40
C LEU A 305 11.13 22.38 5.31
N LEU A 306 10.65 23.58 5.68
CA LEU A 306 9.98 24.53 4.75
C LEU A 306 10.94 25.39 3.91
N ARG A 307 12.23 25.03 3.75
CA ARG A 307 13.26 25.97 3.28
C ARG A 307 14.08 25.61 2.04
N ASP A 308 14.01 24.38 1.55
CA ASP A 308 14.62 24.01 0.26
C ASP A 308 13.66 23.15 -0.57
N SER A 309 13.82 23.22 -1.90
CA SER A 309 12.79 22.81 -2.85
C SER A 309 13.31 21.81 -3.88
N ASP A 310 12.87 20.55 -3.80
CA ASP A 310 12.46 19.79 -5.00
C ASP A 310 11.68 18.49 -4.70
N TYR A 311 11.00 18.02 -5.75
CA TYR A 311 10.19 16.80 -5.93
C TYR A 311 10.38 15.59 -4.96
N GLY A 312 9.48 15.45 -3.98
CA GLY A 312 9.17 14.15 -3.33
C GLY A 312 8.28 13.26 -4.21
N LEU A 313 6.99 13.09 -3.85
CA LEU A 313 5.94 12.62 -4.78
C LEU A 313 4.86 13.69 -4.97
N LYS A 314 5.31 14.93 -5.21
CA LYS A 314 4.47 16.07 -5.59
C LYS A 314 3.49 16.67 -4.53
N TRP A 315 3.40 16.37 -3.21
CA TRP A 315 3.78 15.26 -2.31
C TRP A 315 2.74 15.14 -1.16
N LYS A 316 2.65 13.97 -0.50
CA LYS A 316 1.50 13.49 0.31
C LYS A 316 0.14 13.87 -0.31
N ILE A 317 -0.01 13.79 -1.65
CA ILE A 317 -0.94 14.65 -2.43
C ILE A 317 -2.43 14.42 -2.09
N ARG A 318 -3.17 15.38 -1.51
CA ARG A 318 -2.74 16.36 -0.50
C ARG A 318 -3.14 15.77 0.87
N MET A 319 -2.40 16.09 1.93
CA MET A 319 -2.47 15.34 3.20
C MET A 319 -3.86 15.01 3.78
N MET A 320 -4.95 15.75 3.69
CA MET A 320 -5.38 17.00 3.05
C MET A 320 -6.20 16.89 1.76
N PHE A 321 -6.89 15.74 1.59
CA PHE A 321 -8.30 15.74 1.99
C PHE A 321 -8.43 15.74 3.54
N ALA A 322 -7.68 14.88 4.28
CA ALA A 322 -7.43 14.83 5.76
C ALA A 322 -8.62 14.87 6.72
N TYR A 323 -9.41 15.94 6.60
CA TYR A 323 -10.48 16.30 7.51
C TYR A 323 -11.79 16.62 6.76
N LEU A 324 -11.79 16.49 5.42
CA LEU A 324 -12.91 16.87 4.54
C LEU A 324 -14.25 16.17 4.87
N PHE A 325 -14.24 15.14 5.74
CA PHE A 325 -15.43 14.45 6.24
C PHE A 325 -15.60 14.41 7.77
N THR A 326 -14.66 14.92 8.56
CA THR A 326 -14.60 14.72 10.03
C THR A 326 -15.68 15.47 10.83
N ASN A 327 -16.69 16.04 10.14
CA ASN A 327 -17.91 16.60 10.75
C ASN A 327 -19.21 16.12 10.09
N LEU A 328 -19.20 15.27 9.05
CA LEU A 328 -20.47 14.79 8.49
C LEU A 328 -21.21 13.81 9.43
N SER A 329 -20.50 13.16 10.36
CA SER A 329 -21.10 12.48 11.52
C SER A 329 -21.83 13.43 12.48
N ILE A 330 -21.49 14.73 12.52
CA ILE A 330 -22.22 15.74 13.29
C ILE A 330 -23.47 16.23 12.52
N CYS A 331 -23.38 16.38 11.19
CA CYS A 331 -24.53 16.76 10.38
C CYS A 331 -25.65 15.70 10.38
N TYR A 332 -25.31 14.41 10.38
CA TYR A 332 -26.30 13.33 10.38
C TYR A 332 -27.14 13.29 11.68
N GLN A 333 -26.60 13.79 12.81
CA GLN A 333 -27.33 13.91 14.08
C GLN A 333 -28.16 15.21 14.22
N ARG A 334 -28.13 16.13 13.24
CA ARG A 334 -28.78 17.46 13.35
C ARG A 334 -29.75 17.83 12.22
N GLY A 335 -29.95 16.96 11.22
CA GLY A 335 -31.02 17.10 10.20
C GLY A 335 -30.90 18.27 9.22
N SER A 336 -29.85 19.09 9.32
CA SER A 336 -29.71 20.35 8.58
C SER A 336 -29.06 20.19 7.19
N PHE A 337 -29.69 19.43 6.30
CA PHE A 337 -29.16 19.16 4.95
C PHE A 337 -29.46 20.24 3.89
N THR A 338 -30.36 21.18 4.19
CA THR A 338 -30.91 22.14 3.21
C THR A 338 -29.98 23.30 2.81
N GLY A 339 -28.95 23.61 3.61
CA GLY A 339 -28.16 24.84 3.44
C GLY A 339 -27.11 24.84 2.31
N ILE A 340 -26.61 23.68 1.88
CA ILE A 340 -25.44 23.61 0.98
C ILE A 340 -25.82 23.76 -0.50
N PHE A 341 -27.03 23.39 -0.90
CA PHE A 341 -27.50 23.56 -2.28
C PHE A 341 -27.94 25.00 -2.62
N ALA A 342 -28.19 25.86 -1.62
CA ALA A 342 -28.64 27.25 -1.78
C ALA A 342 -27.56 28.23 -2.29
N VAL A 343 -26.49 27.72 -2.91
CA VAL A 343 -25.39 28.46 -3.55
C VAL A 343 -25.13 27.95 -4.98
N PHE A 344 -25.91 26.97 -5.46
CA PHE A 344 -25.85 26.41 -6.82
C PHE A 344 -27.21 26.44 -7.55
N LEU A 345 -28.13 27.27 -7.04
CA LEU A 345 -29.28 27.85 -7.73
C LEU A 345 -29.21 29.38 -7.56
#